data_AF-A0A1Y1LWM8-F1
#
_entry.id   AF-A0A1Y1LWM8-F1
#
_cell.length_a   1.000
_cell.length_b   1.000
_cell.length_c   1.000
_cell.angle_alpha   90.00
_cell.angle_beta   90.00
_cell.angle_gamma   90.00
#
_symmetry.space_group_name_H-M   'P 1'
#
loop_
_entity.id
_entity.type
_entity.pdbx_description
1 polymer ?
#
loop_
_entity_poly.entity_id
_entity_poly.type
_entity_poly.pdbx_seq_one_letter_code
_entity_poly.pdbx_strand_id
1 'polypeptide(L)'
;MSGGCDGVTSPGYYGRSGILETHVRGQWYRVFVSLEDDYLSITLDESCENSTTLNGSLNNNIETPSGLSDTPDVPDSVANQKRLVRVVKSDNNGLGISIKGGKENKMPILISKIFKGMAADQTEQLYVGDAILSVNGEDLREATHDEAVKALKRAGKVVELEVKYLREVTPYFRKASIISEVGWELQRGFLSGAPPAVRSPQRADTRYLPLQLCHLARGFKYPDPEGRTLELHSPDAVHSCVLRATDPAEAAAWFNTLHSALAALTTAALHEAARAIPDLRHIGWLLRRPKFENNLSSSDSSEELDRWNSVFAAVTDSEFRLYESAPWSGEAWR
;
A
#
# COMPACT_ATOMS: atom_id res chain seq x y z
N MET A 1 -4.43 -58.40 -4.93
CA MET A 1 -4.06 -57.21 -4.14
C MET A 1 -3.26 -56.29 -5.04
N SER A 2 -3.96 -55.53 -5.88
CA SER A 2 -3.38 -54.53 -6.77
C SER A 2 -3.51 -53.18 -6.07
N GLY A 3 -2.40 -52.69 -5.52
CA GLY A 3 -2.31 -51.37 -4.93
C GLY A 3 -2.39 -50.31 -6.02
N GLY A 4 -3.42 -49.46 -5.95
CA GLY A 4 -3.49 -48.23 -6.72
C GLY A 4 -2.53 -47.21 -6.12
N CYS A 5 -1.63 -46.69 -6.94
CA CYS A 5 -0.85 -45.51 -6.62
C CYS A 5 -1.74 -44.27 -6.82
N ASP A 6 -2.12 -43.63 -5.72
CA ASP A 6 -2.72 -42.30 -5.75
C ASP A 6 -1.68 -41.31 -6.27
N GLY A 7 -1.89 -40.85 -7.51
CA GLY A 7 -1.13 -39.77 -8.10
C GLY A 7 -1.46 -38.46 -7.37
N VAL A 8 -0.65 -38.10 -6.39
CA VAL A 8 -0.58 -36.72 -5.89
C VAL A 8 -0.13 -35.85 -7.07
N THR A 9 -1.08 -35.12 -7.65
CA THR A 9 -0.79 -34.06 -8.60
C THR A 9 0.02 -32.99 -7.88
N SER A 10 1.28 -32.83 -8.25
CA SER A 10 2.09 -31.70 -7.80
C SER A 10 1.33 -30.41 -8.13
N PRO A 11 1.16 -29.47 -7.18
CA PRO A 11 0.56 -28.17 -7.50
C PRO A 11 1.40 -27.54 -8.61
N GLY A 12 0.75 -27.16 -9.71
CA GLY A 12 1.41 -26.49 -10.81
C GLY A 12 2.05 -25.21 -10.29
N TYR A 13 3.35 -25.04 -10.52
CA TYR A 13 4.04 -23.81 -10.14
C TYR A 13 3.51 -22.66 -11.02
N TYR A 14 2.84 -21.69 -10.41
CA TYR A 14 2.26 -20.54 -11.11
C TYR A 14 3.23 -19.35 -11.20
N GLY A 15 4.53 -19.61 -10.99
CA GLY A 15 5.55 -18.58 -10.88
C GLY A 15 5.65 -17.70 -12.12
N ARG A 16 5.56 -16.38 -11.91
CA ARG A 16 5.77 -15.37 -12.95
C ARG A 16 6.35 -14.11 -12.35
N SER A 17 7.38 -13.56 -12.97
CA SER A 17 7.95 -12.28 -12.58
C SER A 17 8.14 -11.35 -13.78
N GLY A 18 8.12 -10.04 -13.52
CA GLY A 18 8.27 -9.04 -14.57
C GLY A 18 8.07 -7.63 -14.06
N ILE A 19 8.26 -6.67 -14.96
CA ILE A 19 8.11 -5.24 -14.65
C ILE A 19 6.71 -4.81 -15.05
N LEU A 20 6.00 -4.20 -14.10
CA LEU A 20 4.69 -3.59 -14.29
C LEU A 20 4.72 -2.17 -13.74
N GLU A 21 3.59 -1.49 -13.81
CA GLU A 21 3.37 -0.25 -13.09
C GLU A 21 2.21 -0.40 -12.10
N THR A 22 2.31 0.22 -10.93
CA THR A 22 1.23 0.27 -9.94
C THR A 22 0.73 1.70 -9.76
N HIS A 23 -0.57 1.86 -9.54
CA HIS A 23 -1.19 3.17 -9.37
C HIS A 23 -1.31 3.55 -7.88
N VAL A 24 -0.65 4.62 -7.46
CA VAL A 24 -0.69 5.14 -6.09
C VAL A 24 -0.86 6.66 -6.15
N ARG A 25 -1.85 7.20 -5.41
CA ARG A 25 -2.09 8.67 -5.28
C ARG A 25 -2.17 9.43 -6.62
N GLY A 26 -2.77 8.83 -7.64
CA GLY A 26 -2.95 9.47 -8.96
C GLY A 26 -1.75 9.32 -9.90
N GLN A 27 -0.73 8.57 -9.53
CA GLN A 27 0.49 8.39 -10.31
C GLN A 27 0.86 6.92 -10.49
N TRP A 28 1.45 6.60 -11.64
CA TRP A 28 1.96 5.28 -11.96
C TRP A 28 3.42 5.16 -11.57
N TYR A 29 3.75 4.05 -10.89
CA TYR A 29 5.10 3.74 -10.43
C TYR A 29 5.55 2.42 -11.01
N ARG A 30 6.74 2.41 -11.61
CA ARG A 30 7.37 1.20 -12.10
C ARG A 30 7.71 0.28 -10.92
N VAL A 31 7.27 -0.96 -11.00
CA VAL A 31 7.43 -2.00 -9.97
C VAL A 31 7.91 -3.30 -10.60
N PHE A 32 8.76 -4.01 -9.88
CA PHE A 32 9.03 -5.41 -10.14
C PHE A 32 8.01 -6.26 -9.38
N VAL A 33 7.32 -7.13 -10.10
CA VAL A 33 6.26 -7.99 -9.57
C VAL A 33 6.70 -9.45 -9.71
N SER A 34 6.58 -10.23 -8.63
CA SER A 34 6.79 -11.69 -8.65
C SER A 34 5.60 -12.40 -8.01
N LEU A 35 4.92 -13.21 -8.79
CA LEU A 35 3.86 -14.13 -8.38
C LEU A 35 4.48 -15.43 -7.88
N GLU A 36 4.17 -15.81 -6.65
CA GLU A 36 4.45 -17.10 -6.05
C GLU A 36 3.13 -17.86 -5.79
N ASP A 37 3.20 -19.04 -5.19
CA ASP A 37 2.04 -19.93 -5.04
C ASP A 37 0.87 -19.31 -4.26
N ASP A 38 1.15 -18.58 -3.17
CA ASP A 38 0.15 -18.04 -2.25
C ASP A 38 0.21 -16.51 -2.06
N TYR A 39 1.19 -15.83 -2.68
CA TYR A 39 1.34 -14.37 -2.59
C TYR A 39 1.87 -13.74 -3.89
N LEU A 40 1.60 -12.44 -4.05
CA LEU A 40 2.19 -11.56 -5.06
C LEU A 40 3.14 -10.57 -4.38
N SER A 41 4.41 -10.59 -4.74
CA SER A 41 5.37 -9.57 -4.28
C SER A 41 5.42 -8.41 -5.27
N ILE A 42 5.46 -7.19 -4.75
CA ILE A 42 5.54 -5.95 -5.52
C ILE A 42 6.66 -5.10 -4.91
N THR A 43 7.69 -4.82 -5.69
CA THR A 43 8.87 -4.05 -5.27
C THR A 43 8.99 -2.80 -6.13
N LEU A 44 9.15 -1.63 -5.52
CA LEU A 44 9.38 -0.39 -6.28
C LEU A 44 10.73 -0.44 -7.01
N ASP A 45 10.74 -0.10 -8.30
CA ASP A 45 11.97 -0.03 -9.07
C ASP A 45 12.81 1.19 -8.63
N GLU A 46 14.12 1.00 -8.46
CA GLU A 46 15.02 2.00 -7.90
C GLU A 46 15.24 3.21 -8.82
N SER A 47 14.98 3.05 -10.12
CA SER A 47 15.14 4.09 -11.15
C SER A 47 14.11 5.25 -11.08
N CYS A 48 13.11 5.16 -10.20
CA CYS A 48 12.10 6.20 -10.01
C CYS A 48 12.62 7.35 -9.12
N GLU A 49 13.65 8.08 -9.54
CA GLU A 49 14.21 9.17 -8.74
C GLU A 49 13.56 10.55 -8.96
N ASN A 50 12.75 10.79 -10.00
CA ASN A 50 12.53 12.18 -10.45
C ASN A 50 11.08 12.74 -10.47
N SER A 51 10.04 12.13 -9.91
CA SER A 51 8.69 12.76 -10.00
C SER A 51 7.73 12.48 -8.84
N THR A 52 8.15 12.64 -7.59
CA THR A 52 7.20 12.62 -6.45
C THR A 52 7.33 13.83 -5.56
N THR A 53 6.74 14.95 -5.99
CA THR A 53 6.33 16.03 -5.10
C THR A 53 5.16 15.55 -4.26
N LEU A 54 5.46 14.88 -3.15
CA LEU A 54 4.46 14.41 -2.19
C LEU A 54 4.00 15.58 -1.30
N ASN A 55 3.34 16.56 -1.90
CA ASN A 55 2.50 17.54 -1.21
C ASN A 55 1.05 17.08 -1.37
N GLY A 56 0.53 16.39 -0.34
CA GLY A 56 -0.90 16.18 -0.22
C GLY A 56 -1.61 17.53 -0.06
N SER A 57 -2.10 18.09 -1.16
CA SER A 57 -3.13 19.12 -1.15
C SER A 57 -4.46 18.43 -1.44
N LEU A 58 -5.28 18.27 -0.42
CA LEU A 58 -6.72 18.14 -0.57
C LEU A 58 -7.27 19.55 -0.81
N ASN A 59 -7.71 19.87 -2.04
CA ASN A 59 -8.81 20.81 -2.23
C ASN A 59 -9.41 20.73 -3.65
N ASN A 60 -10.74 20.78 -3.71
CA ASN A 60 -11.57 20.69 -4.91
C ASN A 60 -11.51 21.96 -5.78
N ASN A 61 -11.67 21.74 -7.09
CA ASN A 61 -12.15 22.62 -8.17
C ASN A 61 -11.44 23.97 -8.44
N ILE A 62 -10.86 24.10 -9.65
CA ILE A 62 -11.20 25.09 -10.72
C ILE A 62 -10.12 25.00 -11.82
N GLU A 63 -10.56 24.95 -13.08
CA GLU A 63 -9.75 24.91 -14.30
C GLU A 63 -8.81 26.12 -14.44
N THR A 64 -7.53 25.91 -14.82
CA THR A 64 -6.77 26.76 -15.79
C THR A 64 -5.33 26.22 -16.02
N PRO A 65 -4.68 26.55 -17.17
CA PRO A 65 -3.64 25.75 -17.80
C PRO A 65 -2.20 26.16 -17.43
N SER A 66 -1.28 25.20 -17.56
CA SER A 66 0.13 25.36 -17.95
C SER A 66 0.92 26.54 -17.35
N GLY A 67 1.66 26.32 -16.27
CA GLY A 67 2.73 27.24 -15.86
C GLY A 67 3.25 27.01 -14.45
N LEU A 68 4.54 26.63 -14.35
CA LEU A 68 5.45 26.85 -13.22
C LEU A 68 4.96 26.40 -11.83
N SER A 69 5.32 25.17 -11.45
CA SER A 69 5.34 24.74 -10.05
C SER A 69 6.44 25.48 -9.29
N ASP A 70 6.10 26.61 -8.67
CA ASP A 70 6.91 27.26 -7.64
C ASP A 70 6.93 26.36 -6.39
N THR A 71 7.93 25.49 -6.31
CA THR A 71 8.48 24.98 -5.05
C THR A 71 9.96 25.36 -5.04
N PRO A 72 10.53 25.84 -3.92
CA PRO A 72 11.96 26.11 -3.86
C PRO A 72 12.68 24.77 -4.00
N ASP A 73 13.20 24.52 -5.19
CA ASP A 73 14.16 23.47 -5.47
C ASP A 73 15.31 23.65 -4.47
N VAL A 74 15.59 22.63 -3.66
CA VAL A 74 16.68 22.72 -2.68
C VAL A 74 17.97 22.90 -3.49
N PRO A 75 18.69 24.04 -3.37
CA PRO A 75 19.85 24.27 -4.23
C PRO A 75 20.87 23.15 -4.02
N ASP A 76 21.50 22.66 -5.10
CA ASP A 76 22.51 21.58 -5.03
C ASP A 76 23.66 21.90 -4.06
N SER A 77 23.92 23.20 -3.81
CA SER A 77 24.87 23.69 -2.82
C SER A 77 24.51 23.36 -1.36
N VAL A 78 23.28 22.91 -1.10
CA VAL A 78 22.78 22.59 0.24
C VAL A 78 22.66 21.07 0.47
N ALA A 79 22.69 20.26 -0.59
CA ALA A 79 22.75 18.81 -0.49
C ALA A 79 24.11 18.40 0.11
N ASN A 80 24.09 17.51 1.11
CA ASN A 80 25.27 17.03 1.84
C ASN A 80 26.04 18.03 2.72
N GLN A 81 25.64 19.30 2.81
CA GLN A 81 26.21 20.24 3.78
C GLN A 81 25.48 20.15 5.13
N LYS A 82 26.23 20.30 6.21
CA LYS A 82 25.65 20.44 7.54
C LYS A 82 25.13 21.85 7.71
N ARG A 83 23.87 21.99 8.12
CA ARG A 83 23.21 23.26 8.41
C ARG A 83 22.92 23.35 9.89
N LEU A 84 23.18 24.50 10.49
CA LEU A 84 22.71 24.82 11.83
C LEU A 84 21.44 25.64 11.70
N VAL A 85 20.32 25.08 12.12
CA VAL A 85 19.00 25.73 12.04
C VAL A 85 18.51 26.02 13.44
N ARG A 86 18.22 27.29 13.72
CA ARG A 86 17.66 27.72 14.99
C ARG A 86 16.15 27.89 14.85
N VAL A 87 15.40 27.11 15.61
CA VAL A 87 13.93 27.16 15.63
C VAL A 87 13.46 27.68 16.98
N VAL A 88 12.53 28.62 16.97
CA VAL A 88 11.93 29.18 18.18
C VAL A 88 10.51 28.64 18.31
N LYS A 89 10.26 27.84 19.36
CA LYS A 89 8.93 27.29 19.66
C LYS A 89 7.98 28.42 20.09
N SER A 90 6.71 28.34 19.67
CA SER A 90 5.65 29.21 20.17
C SER A 90 5.20 28.74 21.55
N ASP A 91 4.72 29.64 22.40
CA ASP A 91 4.47 29.38 23.83
C ASP A 91 3.42 28.28 24.11
N ASN A 92 2.64 27.87 23.10
CA ASN A 92 1.64 26.79 23.20
C ASN A 92 1.81 25.65 22.15
N ASN A 93 2.81 25.72 21.26
CA ASN A 93 2.96 24.75 20.17
C ASN A 93 4.35 24.10 20.19
N GLY A 94 4.38 22.80 19.89
CA GLY A 94 5.63 22.05 19.72
C GLY A 94 6.43 22.52 18.50
N LEU A 95 7.59 21.90 18.29
CA LEU A 95 8.50 22.23 17.18
C LEU A 95 7.83 22.12 15.80
N GLY A 96 6.81 21.26 15.64
CA GLY A 96 6.08 21.12 14.38
C GLY A 96 6.75 20.20 13.36
N ILE A 97 7.55 19.24 13.83
CA ILE A 97 8.13 18.19 12.99
C ILE A 97 7.76 16.80 13.51
N SER A 98 7.70 15.84 12.60
CA SER A 98 7.66 14.40 12.90
C SER A 98 9.01 13.80 12.57
N ILE A 99 9.54 12.94 13.43
CA ILE A 99 10.81 12.24 13.22
C ILE A 99 10.61 10.73 13.06
N LYS A 100 11.50 10.08 12.31
CA LYS A 100 11.59 8.62 12.15
C LYS A 100 13.06 8.19 12.25
N GLY A 101 13.29 6.89 12.34
CA GLY A 101 14.63 6.33 12.50
C GLY A 101 15.05 6.25 13.96
N GLY A 102 16.29 5.85 14.18
CA GLY A 102 16.86 5.48 15.46
C GLY A 102 17.87 4.35 15.28
N LYS A 103 18.86 4.28 16.15
CA LYS A 103 19.90 3.25 16.12
C LYS A 103 19.33 1.82 16.09
N GLU A 104 18.21 1.58 16.76
CA GLU A 104 17.50 0.31 16.77
C GLU A 104 16.98 -0.12 15.39
N ASN A 105 16.70 0.84 14.51
CA ASN A 105 16.24 0.64 13.15
C ASN A 105 17.38 0.71 12.11
N LYS A 106 18.64 0.80 12.55
CA LYS A 106 19.83 1.03 11.70
C LYS A 106 19.67 2.23 10.76
N MET A 107 18.93 3.26 11.19
CA MET A 107 18.67 4.48 10.43
C MET A 107 18.95 5.71 11.29
N PRO A 108 19.53 6.80 10.75
CA PRO A 108 19.70 8.04 11.51
C PRO A 108 18.34 8.68 11.82
N ILE A 109 18.32 9.61 12.77
CA ILE A 109 17.11 10.37 13.11
C ILE A 109 16.78 11.34 11.97
N LEU A 110 15.62 11.16 11.34
CA LEU A 110 15.24 11.85 10.10
C LEU A 110 13.91 12.59 10.25
N ILE A 111 13.80 13.79 9.67
CA ILE A 111 12.55 14.54 9.60
C ILE A 111 11.64 13.88 8.56
N SER A 112 10.54 13.29 9.03
CA SER A 112 9.54 12.60 8.20
C SER A 112 8.39 13.51 7.77
N LYS A 113 8.09 14.56 8.53
CA LYS A 113 7.03 15.53 8.19
C LYS A 113 7.32 16.88 8.85
N ILE A 114 6.96 17.96 8.17
CA ILE A 114 6.91 19.31 8.72
C ILE A 114 5.44 19.76 8.67
N PHE A 115 4.93 20.26 9.79
CA PHE A 115 3.55 20.70 9.91
C PHE A 115 3.44 22.18 9.52
N LYS A 116 2.61 22.49 8.52
CA LYS A 116 2.44 23.85 8.01
C LYS A 116 1.97 24.81 9.10
N GLY A 117 2.50 26.04 9.08
CA GLY A 117 2.16 27.10 10.02
C GLY A 117 2.79 26.95 11.42
N MET A 118 3.63 25.93 11.63
CA MET A 118 4.33 25.70 12.91
C MET A 118 5.74 26.30 12.90
N ALA A 119 6.39 26.31 14.07
CA ALA A 119 7.72 26.91 14.25
C ALA A 119 8.77 26.39 13.25
N ALA A 120 8.78 25.09 12.93
CA ALA A 120 9.72 24.51 11.97
C ALA A 120 9.42 24.85 10.50
N ASP A 121 8.17 25.14 10.16
CA ASP A 121 7.77 25.57 8.81
C ASP A 121 8.16 27.02 8.57
N GLN A 122 7.96 27.87 9.59
CA GLN A 122 8.29 29.31 9.56
C GLN A 122 9.78 29.60 9.41
N THR A 123 10.68 28.63 9.69
CA THR A 123 12.12 28.85 9.48
C THR A 123 12.54 28.69 8.03
N GLU A 124 11.76 27.97 7.22
CA GLU A 124 12.04 27.63 5.80
C GLU A 124 13.44 27.03 5.55
N GLN A 125 14.08 26.53 6.62
CA GLN A 125 15.47 26.04 6.62
C GLN A 125 15.55 24.53 6.90
N LEU A 126 14.42 23.92 7.27
CA LEU A 126 14.27 22.49 7.48
C LEU A 126 13.51 21.86 6.32
N TYR A 127 13.95 20.69 5.89
CA TYR A 127 13.35 19.94 4.80
C TYR A 127 13.01 18.52 5.24
N VAL A 128 11.94 17.96 4.68
CA VAL A 128 11.63 16.53 4.84
C VAL A 128 12.75 15.71 4.21
N GLY A 129 13.33 14.78 4.96
CA GLY A 129 14.55 14.05 4.58
C GLY A 129 15.83 14.55 5.23
N ASP A 130 15.78 15.64 6.01
CA ASP A 130 16.91 16.07 6.84
C ASP A 130 17.19 15.07 7.95
N ALA A 131 18.45 14.65 8.07
CA ALA A 131 18.94 13.93 9.23
C ALA A 131 19.34 14.91 10.32
N ILE A 132 18.77 14.76 11.51
CA ILE A 132 19.13 15.53 12.71
C ILE A 132 20.37 14.89 13.30
N LEU A 133 21.49 15.60 13.20
CA LEU A 133 22.79 15.17 13.72
C LEU A 133 22.92 15.54 15.20
N SER A 134 22.47 16.73 15.60
CA SER A 134 22.51 17.16 17.00
C SER A 134 21.38 18.14 17.35
N VAL A 135 21.04 18.22 18.64
CA VAL A 135 20.04 19.13 19.21
C VAL A 135 20.67 19.87 20.39
N ASN A 136 20.77 21.21 20.32
CA ASN A 136 21.42 22.05 21.34
C ASN A 136 22.83 21.56 21.73
N GLY A 137 23.59 21.03 20.76
CA GLY A 137 24.92 20.45 20.97
C GLY A 137 24.94 19.00 21.47
N GLU A 138 23.78 18.38 21.74
CA GLU A 138 23.67 16.96 22.07
C GLU A 138 23.62 16.12 20.78
N ASP A 139 24.59 15.24 20.60
CA ASP A 139 24.72 14.39 19.41
C ASP A 139 23.65 13.28 19.39
N LEU A 140 22.92 13.20 18.27
CA LEU A 140 21.84 12.23 18.04
C LEU A 140 22.19 11.17 16.98
N ARG A 141 23.41 11.16 16.46
CA ARG A 141 23.83 10.21 15.40
C ARG A 141 23.67 8.74 15.80
N GLU A 142 23.94 8.43 17.07
CA GLU A 142 23.85 7.08 17.65
C GLU A 142 22.70 6.94 18.65
N ALA A 143 21.78 7.91 18.68
CA ALA A 143 20.65 7.89 19.59
C ALA A 143 19.54 6.95 19.10
N THR A 144 18.80 6.39 20.04
CA THR A 144 17.54 5.68 19.77
C THR A 144 16.42 6.66 19.43
N HIS A 145 15.33 6.17 18.83
CA HIS A 145 14.16 7.00 18.53
C HIS A 145 13.65 7.75 19.78
N ASP A 146 13.48 7.02 20.89
CA ASP A 146 12.97 7.59 22.14
C ASP A 146 13.91 8.65 22.74
N GLU A 147 15.23 8.46 22.64
CA GLU A 147 16.21 9.44 23.10
C GLU A 147 16.15 10.72 22.28
N ALA A 148 16.03 10.61 20.95
CA ALA A 148 15.87 11.76 20.07
C ALA A 148 14.58 12.54 20.37
N VAL A 149 13.46 11.85 20.58
CA VAL A 149 12.18 12.48 21.00
C VAL A 149 12.35 13.20 22.34
N LYS A 150 13.03 12.58 23.32
CA LYS A 150 13.31 13.20 24.62
C LYS A 150 14.19 14.43 24.48
N ALA A 151 15.24 14.39 23.66
CA ALA A 151 16.13 15.53 23.42
C ALA A 151 15.37 16.72 22.80
N LEU A 152 14.54 16.47 21.78
CA LEU A 152 13.71 17.50 21.13
C LEU A 152 12.64 18.08 22.06
N LYS A 153 12.07 17.27 22.95
CA LYS A 153 11.10 17.71 23.97
C LYS A 153 11.76 18.49 25.10
N ARG A 154 12.94 18.06 25.54
CA ARG A 154 13.74 18.73 26.58
C ARG A 154 14.31 20.06 26.09
N ALA A 155 14.55 20.20 24.79
CA ALA A 155 14.92 21.47 24.20
C ALA A 155 13.87 22.53 24.56
N GLY A 156 14.30 23.66 25.11
CA GLY A 156 13.41 24.72 25.59
C GLY A 156 12.74 25.50 24.46
N LYS A 157 12.48 26.78 24.71
CA LYS A 157 11.88 27.69 23.72
C LYS A 157 12.73 27.85 22.46
N VAL A 158 14.06 27.77 22.59
CA VAL A 158 15.00 27.83 21.48
C VAL A 158 15.62 26.45 21.28
N VAL A 159 15.56 25.96 20.04
CA VAL A 159 16.16 24.69 19.62
C VAL A 159 17.15 24.97 18.50
N GLU A 160 18.40 24.59 18.69
CA GLU A 160 19.43 24.60 17.66
C GLU A 160 19.59 23.18 17.13
N LEU A 161 19.31 22.99 15.85
CA LEU A 161 19.38 21.72 15.16
C LEU A 161 20.57 21.73 14.20
N GLU A 162 21.49 20.79 14.34
CA GLU A 162 22.46 20.51 13.28
C GLU A 162 21.84 19.45 12.37
N VAL A 163 21.53 19.81 11.13
CA VAL A 163 20.87 18.93 10.17
C VAL A 163 21.72 18.73 8.93
N LYS A 164 21.55 17.59 8.26
CA LYS A 164 22.14 17.33 6.95
C LYS A 164 21.06 16.75 6.05
N TYR A 165 20.86 17.35 4.88
CA TYR A 165 19.94 16.81 3.89
C TYR A 165 20.53 15.52 3.29
N LEU A 166 19.92 14.38 3.59
CA LEU A 166 20.35 13.09 3.08
C LEU A 166 19.58 12.76 1.80
N ARG A 167 20.13 13.21 0.67
CA ARG A 167 19.55 12.99 -0.67
C ARG A 167 19.33 11.50 -0.96
N GLU A 168 20.19 10.64 -0.44
CA GLU A 168 20.11 9.17 -0.61
C GLU A 168 19.07 8.50 0.30
N VAL A 169 18.71 9.10 1.44
CA VAL A 169 17.78 8.50 2.42
C VAL A 169 16.35 9.04 2.28
N THR A 170 16.20 10.21 1.68
CA THR A 170 14.89 10.83 1.37
C THR A 170 14.01 9.96 0.46
N PRO A 171 14.55 9.25 -0.55
CA PRO A 171 13.81 8.27 -1.34
C PRO A 171 13.28 7.10 -0.51
N TYR A 172 13.97 6.65 0.54
CA TYR A 172 13.49 5.52 1.34
C TYR A 172 12.18 5.83 2.07
N PHE A 173 11.98 7.06 2.57
CA PHE A 173 10.69 7.46 3.15
C PHE A 173 9.58 7.62 2.13
N ARG A 174 9.90 8.16 0.95
CA ARG A 174 8.91 8.31 -0.14
C ARG A 174 8.52 6.94 -0.69
N LYS A 175 9.50 6.09 -1.00
CA LYS A 175 9.32 4.71 -1.49
C LYS A 175 8.55 3.87 -0.48
N ALA A 176 8.93 3.88 0.80
CA ALA A 176 8.19 3.19 1.86
C ALA A 176 6.75 3.72 1.99
N SER A 177 6.52 5.03 1.85
CA SER A 177 5.15 5.58 1.85
C SER A 177 4.34 5.13 0.64
N ILE A 178 4.91 5.19 -0.56
CA ILE A 178 4.23 4.81 -1.81
C ILE A 178 3.88 3.32 -1.77
N ILE A 179 4.85 2.46 -1.44
CA ILE A 179 4.59 1.02 -1.37
C ILE A 179 3.70 0.66 -0.17
N SER A 180 3.71 1.43 0.94
CA SER A 180 2.81 1.17 2.09
C SER A 180 1.33 1.30 1.74
N GLU A 181 0.97 1.97 0.65
CA GLU A 181 -0.40 2.08 0.16
C GLU A 181 -0.77 0.97 -0.85
N VAL A 182 0.21 0.21 -1.33
CA VAL A 182 -0.03 -0.87 -2.30
C VAL A 182 -0.53 -2.12 -1.58
N GLY A 183 -1.80 -2.45 -1.82
CA GLY A 183 -2.48 -3.65 -1.36
C GLY A 183 -2.67 -3.73 0.16
N TRP A 184 -2.77 -4.94 0.70
CA TRP A 184 -3.23 -5.22 2.06
C TRP A 184 -2.20 -6.01 2.85
N GLU A 185 -2.25 -5.88 4.17
CA GLU A 185 -1.57 -6.79 5.09
C GLU A 185 -2.65 -7.61 5.79
N LEU A 186 -2.79 -8.86 5.38
CA LEU A 186 -3.78 -9.75 5.97
C LEU A 186 -3.28 -10.25 7.32
N GLN A 187 -3.83 -9.69 8.39
CA GLN A 187 -3.43 -10.00 9.77
C GLN A 187 -3.69 -11.46 10.17
N ARG A 188 -4.50 -12.23 9.43
CA ARG A 188 -4.81 -13.65 9.72
C ARG A 188 -5.13 -14.42 8.44
N GLY A 189 -4.51 -15.60 8.29
CA GLY A 189 -4.86 -16.56 7.25
C GLY A 189 -6.24 -17.16 7.51
N PHE A 190 -7.00 -17.41 6.44
CA PHE A 190 -8.29 -18.09 6.50
C PHE A 190 -8.14 -19.48 7.17
N LEU A 191 -8.90 -19.73 8.24
CA LEU A 191 -8.99 -21.02 8.97
C LEU A 191 -7.67 -21.63 9.49
N SER A 192 -6.54 -20.94 9.36
CA SER A 192 -5.28 -21.35 9.98
C SER A 192 -5.27 -20.93 11.45
N GLY A 193 -5.09 -21.91 12.35
CA GLY A 193 -4.92 -21.65 13.79
C GLY A 193 -3.65 -20.86 14.14
N ALA A 194 -2.80 -20.59 13.16
CA ALA A 194 -1.65 -19.69 13.28
C ALA A 194 -1.65 -18.67 12.13
N PRO A 195 -1.31 -17.39 12.38
CA PRO A 195 -1.01 -16.45 11.29
C PRO A 195 0.07 -17.07 10.40
N PRO A 196 0.02 -16.86 9.06
CA PRO A 196 1.13 -17.27 8.20
C PRO A 196 2.41 -16.72 8.80
N ALA A 197 3.46 -17.54 8.87
CA ALA A 197 4.75 -17.09 9.38
C ALA A 197 5.08 -15.78 8.66
N VAL A 198 5.26 -14.69 9.43
CA VAL A 198 5.71 -13.42 8.89
C VAL A 198 7.06 -13.74 8.26
N ARG A 199 7.08 -13.94 6.94
CA ARG A 199 8.34 -13.93 6.20
C ARG A 199 8.83 -12.51 6.41
N SER A 200 9.83 -12.38 7.28
CA SER A 200 10.41 -11.15 7.77
C SER A 200 10.61 -10.13 6.63
N PRO A 201 10.54 -8.82 6.90
CA PRO A 201 10.48 -7.81 5.85
C PRO A 201 11.77 -7.85 5.04
N GLN A 202 11.73 -8.41 3.83
CA GLN A 202 12.96 -8.59 3.05
C GLN A 202 13.44 -7.29 2.38
N ARG A 203 12.66 -6.21 2.40
CA ARG A 203 13.03 -4.90 1.85
C ARG A 203 11.92 -3.90 2.20
N ALA A 204 12.26 -2.66 2.59
CA ALA A 204 11.27 -1.64 2.95
C ALA A 204 10.46 -1.14 1.73
N ASP A 205 10.94 -1.46 0.54
CA ASP A 205 10.41 -1.14 -0.79
C ASP A 205 9.58 -2.30 -1.40
N THR A 206 9.41 -3.42 -0.69
CA THR A 206 8.65 -4.58 -1.15
C THR A 206 7.40 -4.81 -0.31
N ARG A 207 6.28 -5.10 -0.98
CA ARG A 207 5.04 -5.58 -0.37
C ARG A 207 4.73 -6.98 -0.83
N TYR A 208 4.12 -7.75 0.07
CA TYR A 208 3.68 -9.11 -0.17
C TYR A 208 2.16 -9.14 0.00
N LEU A 209 1.45 -9.39 -1.10
CA LEU A 209 -0.01 -9.46 -1.12
C LEU A 209 -0.43 -10.93 -1.11
N PRO A 210 -0.95 -11.45 0.02
CA PRO A 210 -1.50 -12.80 0.03
C PRO A 210 -2.72 -12.87 -0.88
N LEU A 211 -2.80 -13.95 -1.66
CA LEU A 211 -3.73 -14.09 -2.78
C LEU A 211 -5.01 -14.86 -2.44
N GLN A 212 -5.04 -15.55 -1.30
CA GLN A 212 -6.18 -16.39 -0.92
C GLN A 212 -7.48 -15.59 -0.92
N LEU A 213 -8.48 -16.08 -1.66
CA LEU A 213 -9.81 -15.47 -1.85
C LEU A 213 -9.78 -14.05 -2.44
N CYS A 214 -8.70 -13.60 -3.07
CA CYS A 214 -8.67 -12.28 -3.72
C CYS A 214 -9.54 -12.26 -4.98
N HIS A 215 -10.04 -11.08 -5.32
CA HIS A 215 -10.85 -10.85 -6.51
C HIS A 215 -9.98 -10.21 -7.60
N LEU A 216 -9.88 -10.86 -8.76
CA LEU A 216 -9.16 -10.36 -9.92
C LEU A 216 -10.15 -9.86 -10.98
N ALA A 217 -9.96 -8.62 -11.44
CA ALA A 217 -10.84 -7.98 -12.42
C ALA A 217 -10.05 -7.13 -13.44
N ARG A 218 -10.74 -6.69 -14.50
CA ARG A 218 -10.26 -5.68 -15.46
C ARG A 218 -11.38 -4.69 -15.74
N GLY A 219 -11.07 -3.40 -15.83
CA GLY A 219 -12.08 -2.37 -16.14
C GLY A 219 -13.18 -2.27 -15.08
N PHE A 220 -12.90 -2.59 -13.82
CA PHE A 220 -13.92 -2.70 -12.77
C PHE A 220 -14.06 -1.40 -12.00
N LYS A 221 -13.05 -1.03 -11.20
CA LYS A 221 -13.01 0.29 -10.54
C LYS A 221 -12.24 1.30 -11.39
N TYR A 222 -11.33 0.84 -12.25
CA TYR A 222 -10.43 1.68 -13.03
C TYR A 222 -10.74 1.55 -14.53
N PRO A 223 -10.99 2.67 -15.24
CA PRO A 223 -11.16 2.63 -16.69
C PRO A 223 -9.92 2.06 -17.39
N ASP A 224 -10.12 1.09 -18.29
CA ASP A 224 -9.05 0.45 -19.06
C ASP A 224 -9.32 0.52 -20.57
N PRO A 225 -9.37 1.72 -21.17
CA PRO A 225 -9.67 1.87 -22.59
C PRO A 225 -8.65 1.18 -23.51
N GLU A 226 -7.44 0.98 -23.00
CA GLU A 226 -6.32 0.39 -23.75
C GLU A 226 -6.16 -1.10 -23.47
N GLY A 227 -6.90 -1.68 -22.52
CA GLY A 227 -6.83 -3.10 -22.18
C GLY A 227 -5.47 -3.51 -21.60
N ARG A 228 -4.80 -2.64 -20.86
CA ARG A 228 -3.44 -2.87 -20.30
C ARG A 228 -3.42 -3.06 -18.79
N THR A 229 -4.56 -2.90 -18.12
CA THR A 229 -4.62 -2.95 -16.66
C THR A 229 -5.24 -4.26 -16.15
N LEU A 230 -4.92 -4.57 -14.90
CA LEU A 230 -5.55 -5.61 -14.10
C LEU A 230 -5.66 -5.12 -12.65
N GLU A 231 -6.75 -5.47 -11.99
CA GLU A 231 -7.07 -5.04 -10.64
C GLU A 231 -7.17 -6.26 -9.73
N LEU A 232 -6.40 -6.26 -8.65
CA LEU A 232 -6.47 -7.26 -7.60
C LEU A 232 -7.07 -6.61 -6.35
N HIS A 233 -8.20 -7.13 -5.88
CA HIS A 233 -8.91 -6.62 -4.71
C HIS A 233 -8.76 -7.59 -3.54
N SER A 234 -8.59 -7.02 -2.35
CA SER A 234 -8.49 -7.78 -1.11
C SER A 234 -9.79 -8.54 -0.86
N PRO A 235 -9.76 -9.63 -0.08
CA PRO A 235 -10.97 -10.42 0.11
C PRO A 235 -12.00 -9.74 1.03
N ASP A 236 -11.63 -8.67 1.74
CA ASP A 236 -12.54 -7.77 2.46
C ASP A 236 -13.20 -6.72 1.53
N ALA A 237 -12.85 -6.70 0.24
CA ALA A 237 -13.28 -5.72 -0.77
C ALA A 237 -12.91 -4.24 -0.46
N VAL A 238 -12.10 -4.00 0.56
CA VAL A 238 -11.70 -2.64 1.00
C VAL A 238 -10.52 -2.11 0.18
N HIS A 239 -9.51 -2.95 -0.04
CA HIS A 239 -8.25 -2.56 -0.66
C HIS A 239 -8.18 -3.07 -2.10
N SER A 240 -7.50 -2.32 -2.96
CA SER A 240 -7.26 -2.70 -4.35
C SER A 240 -5.84 -2.35 -4.77
N CYS A 241 -5.19 -3.25 -5.49
CA CYS A 241 -3.94 -3.03 -6.18
C CYS A 241 -4.20 -3.04 -7.69
N VAL A 242 -3.92 -1.94 -8.37
CA VAL A 242 -4.02 -1.84 -9.83
C VAL A 242 -2.64 -2.01 -10.41
N LEU A 243 -2.51 -2.91 -11.38
CA LEU A 243 -1.28 -3.11 -12.13
C LEU A 243 -1.52 -2.82 -13.61
N ARG A 244 -0.54 -2.20 -14.26
CA ARG A 244 -0.55 -1.92 -15.70
C ARG A 244 0.67 -2.57 -16.35
N ALA A 245 0.42 -3.32 -17.42
CA ALA A 245 1.46 -3.93 -18.24
C ALA A 245 1.85 -3.01 -19.40
N THR A 246 2.94 -3.35 -20.09
CA THR A 246 3.42 -2.53 -21.20
C THR A 246 2.44 -2.50 -22.37
N ASP A 247 1.81 -3.64 -22.63
CA ASP A 247 0.83 -3.83 -23.70
C ASP A 247 -0.34 -4.76 -23.28
N PRO A 248 -1.41 -4.85 -24.09
CA PRO A 248 -2.59 -5.64 -23.75
C PRO A 248 -2.35 -7.16 -23.70
N ALA A 249 -1.41 -7.67 -24.50
CA ALA A 249 -1.08 -9.08 -24.53
C ALA A 249 -0.33 -9.49 -23.25
N GLU A 250 0.60 -8.65 -22.79
CA GLU A 250 1.27 -8.83 -21.52
C GLU A 250 0.28 -8.78 -20.35
N ALA A 251 -0.65 -7.82 -20.37
CA ALA A 251 -1.71 -7.71 -19.36
C ALA A 251 -2.62 -8.95 -19.33
N ALA A 252 -3.03 -9.46 -20.51
CA ALA A 252 -3.83 -10.67 -20.61
C ALA A 252 -3.06 -11.90 -20.09
N ALA A 253 -1.77 -11.99 -20.40
CA ALA A 253 -0.94 -13.06 -19.90
C ALA A 253 -0.84 -13.00 -18.36
N TRP A 254 -0.60 -11.83 -17.77
CA TRP A 254 -0.57 -11.67 -16.30
C TRP A 254 -1.90 -12.03 -15.65
N PHE A 255 -3.01 -11.57 -16.25
CA PHE A 255 -4.36 -11.89 -15.80
C PHE A 255 -4.59 -13.40 -15.78
N ASN A 256 -4.24 -14.10 -16.85
CA ASN A 256 -4.43 -15.56 -16.93
C ASN A 256 -3.60 -16.31 -15.88
N THR A 257 -2.33 -15.93 -15.68
CA THR A 257 -1.47 -16.57 -14.66
C THR A 257 -2.01 -16.33 -13.25
N LEU A 258 -2.38 -15.08 -12.92
CA LEU A 258 -2.99 -14.74 -11.63
C LEU A 258 -4.34 -15.45 -11.44
N HIS A 259 -5.16 -15.52 -12.48
CA HIS A 259 -6.45 -16.19 -12.44
C HIS A 259 -6.29 -17.69 -12.11
N SER A 260 -5.33 -18.37 -12.74
CA SER A 260 -5.03 -19.78 -12.43
C SER A 260 -4.56 -19.98 -10.98
N ALA A 261 -3.66 -19.12 -10.49
CA ALA A 261 -3.20 -19.18 -9.10
C ALA A 261 -4.37 -18.96 -8.11
N LEU A 262 -5.20 -17.94 -8.34
CA LEU A 262 -6.37 -17.65 -7.51
C LEU A 262 -7.42 -18.77 -7.55
N ALA A 263 -7.64 -19.39 -8.71
CA ALA A 263 -8.56 -20.52 -8.84
C ALA A 263 -8.08 -21.74 -8.02
N ALA A 264 -6.78 -22.03 -8.02
CA ALA A 264 -6.19 -23.07 -7.19
C ALA A 264 -6.35 -22.77 -5.69
N LEU A 265 -6.05 -21.54 -5.27
CA LEU A 265 -6.22 -21.10 -3.87
C LEU A 265 -7.69 -21.11 -3.44
N THR A 266 -8.62 -20.75 -4.33
CA THR A 266 -10.07 -20.78 -4.06
C THR A 266 -10.56 -22.22 -3.91
N THR A 267 -10.04 -23.15 -4.72
CA THR A 267 -10.36 -24.58 -4.60
C THR A 267 -9.86 -25.15 -3.26
N ALA A 268 -8.66 -24.77 -2.83
CA ALA A 268 -8.14 -25.14 -1.52
C ALA A 268 -8.99 -24.56 -0.37
N ALA A 269 -9.36 -23.28 -0.48
CA ALA A 269 -10.23 -22.62 0.50
C ALA A 269 -11.63 -23.26 0.58
N LEU A 270 -12.20 -23.68 -0.56
CA LEU A 270 -13.47 -24.41 -0.62
C LEU A 270 -13.40 -25.72 0.15
N HIS A 271 -12.34 -26.51 -0.06
CA HIS A 271 -12.18 -27.79 0.60
C HIS A 271 -12.05 -27.65 2.13
N GLU A 272 -11.42 -26.56 2.59
CA GLU A 272 -11.35 -26.25 4.02
C GLU A 272 -12.71 -25.76 4.56
N ALA A 273 -13.39 -24.86 3.86
CA ALA A 273 -14.71 -24.34 4.23
C ALA A 273 -15.78 -25.45 4.32
N ALA A 274 -15.73 -26.42 3.41
CA ALA A 274 -16.63 -27.57 3.37
C ALA A 274 -16.55 -28.46 4.62
N ARG A 275 -15.46 -28.39 5.42
CA ARG A 275 -15.38 -29.07 6.72
C ARG A 275 -16.28 -28.43 7.78
N ALA A 276 -16.54 -27.13 7.66
CA ALA A 276 -17.34 -26.37 8.60
C ALA A 276 -18.79 -26.14 8.13
N ILE A 277 -19.03 -26.21 6.82
CA ILE A 277 -20.31 -25.88 6.20
C ILE A 277 -20.83 -27.11 5.45
N PRO A 278 -21.94 -27.73 5.90
CA PRO A 278 -22.54 -28.86 5.22
C PRO A 278 -22.91 -28.52 3.77
N ASP A 279 -22.68 -29.49 2.88
CA ASP A 279 -23.11 -29.47 1.48
C ASP A 279 -22.59 -28.28 0.64
N LEU A 280 -21.51 -27.62 1.06
CA LEU A 280 -20.88 -26.54 0.31
C LEU A 280 -20.26 -27.07 -1.01
N ARG A 281 -20.71 -26.54 -2.15
CA ARG A 281 -20.29 -26.96 -3.50
C ARG A 281 -19.38 -25.96 -4.19
N HIS A 282 -19.69 -24.67 -4.07
CA HIS A 282 -18.95 -23.62 -4.77
C HIS A 282 -18.80 -22.36 -3.91
N ILE A 283 -17.66 -21.69 -4.07
CA ILE A 283 -17.40 -20.36 -3.52
C ILE A 283 -16.71 -19.51 -4.57
N GLY A 284 -16.90 -18.19 -4.53
CA GLY A 284 -16.19 -17.28 -5.42
C GLY A 284 -16.80 -15.90 -5.51
N TRP A 285 -16.12 -15.03 -6.24
CA TRP A 285 -16.57 -13.65 -6.47
C TRP A 285 -17.55 -13.56 -7.64
N LEU A 286 -18.59 -12.75 -7.45
CA LEU A 286 -19.56 -12.36 -8.46
C LEU A 286 -19.65 -10.84 -8.53
N LEU A 287 -20.19 -10.33 -9.63
CA LEU A 287 -20.53 -8.93 -9.78
C LEU A 287 -22.05 -8.77 -9.69
N ARG A 288 -22.48 -7.85 -8.82
CA ARG A 288 -23.89 -7.49 -8.63
C ARG A 288 -24.11 -6.05 -9.03
N ARG A 289 -25.09 -5.80 -9.89
CA ARG A 289 -25.57 -4.44 -10.15
C ARG A 289 -26.54 -4.00 -9.04
N PRO A 290 -26.40 -2.80 -8.47
CA PRO A 290 -27.40 -2.24 -7.57
C PRO A 290 -28.78 -2.21 -8.24
N LYS A 291 -29.85 -2.49 -7.48
CA LYS A 291 -31.21 -2.29 -7.99
C LYS A 291 -31.51 -0.79 -7.97
N PHE A 292 -32.11 -0.28 -9.04
CA PHE A 292 -32.63 1.09 -9.09
C PHE A 292 -33.85 1.16 -8.15
N GLU A 293 -33.67 1.65 -6.92
CA GLU A 293 -34.81 1.91 -6.02
C GLU A 293 -35.47 3.22 -6.43
N ASN A 294 -36.71 3.11 -6.93
CA ASN A 294 -37.49 4.20 -7.53
C ASN A 294 -38.04 5.24 -6.52
N ASN A 295 -37.38 5.47 -5.38
CA ASN A 295 -37.82 6.43 -4.38
C ASN A 295 -36.66 6.89 -3.51
N LEU A 296 -36.01 7.99 -3.89
CA LEU A 296 -35.88 9.19 -3.03
C LEU A 296 -35.20 10.32 -3.82
N SER A 297 -35.80 11.50 -3.72
CA SER A 297 -35.24 12.78 -4.11
C SER A 297 -33.96 13.10 -3.31
N SER A 298 -32.81 13.06 -3.96
CA SER A 298 -31.64 13.83 -3.55
C SER A 298 -30.66 13.93 -4.72
N SER A 299 -30.23 15.16 -4.99
CA SER A 299 -29.36 15.53 -6.08
C SER A 299 -27.91 15.10 -5.83
N ASP A 300 -27.67 13.82 -5.59
CA ASP A 300 -26.33 13.25 -5.46
C ASP A 300 -26.05 12.28 -6.61
N SER A 301 -25.23 12.77 -7.55
CA SER A 301 -24.30 12.01 -8.38
C SER A 301 -24.83 10.69 -8.97
N SER A 302 -25.57 10.78 -10.08
CA SER A 302 -26.08 9.65 -10.89
C SER A 302 -25.02 8.64 -11.37
N GLU A 303 -23.72 8.90 -11.19
CA GLU A 303 -22.62 8.03 -11.59
C GLU A 303 -22.26 6.94 -10.56
N GLU A 304 -22.57 7.09 -9.27
CA GLU A 304 -22.29 6.06 -8.26
C GLU A 304 -23.31 4.90 -8.28
N LEU A 305 -24.54 5.17 -8.74
CA LEU A 305 -25.67 4.23 -8.69
C LEU A 305 -25.62 3.10 -9.74
N ASP A 306 -24.81 3.23 -10.79
CA ASP A 306 -24.71 2.23 -11.88
C ASP A 306 -23.41 1.40 -11.83
N ARG A 307 -22.60 1.55 -10.78
CA ARG A 307 -21.34 0.80 -10.64
C ARG A 307 -21.62 -0.62 -10.13
N TRP A 308 -21.00 -1.58 -10.79
CA TRP A 308 -21.01 -2.98 -10.35
C TRP A 308 -20.31 -3.11 -8.99
N ASN A 309 -20.87 -3.94 -8.11
CA ASN A 309 -20.29 -4.26 -6.82
C ASN A 309 -19.81 -5.71 -6.81
N SER A 310 -18.61 -5.96 -6.30
CA SER A 310 -18.12 -7.30 -6.05
C SER A 310 -18.82 -7.87 -4.82
N VAL A 311 -19.40 -9.05 -4.95
CA VAL A 311 -20.01 -9.81 -3.84
C VAL A 311 -19.41 -11.20 -3.82
N PHE A 312 -19.15 -11.73 -2.63
CA PHE A 312 -18.69 -13.10 -2.48
C PHE A 312 -19.88 -14.03 -2.36
N ALA A 313 -19.87 -15.16 -3.07
CA ALA A 313 -20.97 -16.10 -3.10
C ALA A 313 -20.55 -17.46 -2.56
N ALA A 314 -21.49 -18.14 -1.91
CA ALA A 314 -21.38 -19.51 -1.47
C ALA A 314 -22.62 -20.29 -1.91
N VAL A 315 -22.41 -21.44 -2.53
CA VAL A 315 -23.48 -22.31 -3.04
C VAL A 315 -23.43 -23.63 -2.31
N THR A 316 -24.51 -23.98 -1.63
CA THR A 316 -24.75 -25.32 -1.08
C THR A 316 -25.78 -26.06 -1.92
N ASP A 317 -26.08 -27.31 -1.58
CA ASP A 317 -27.17 -28.07 -2.24
C ASP A 317 -28.56 -27.45 -2.04
N SER A 318 -28.75 -26.63 -1.00
CA SER A 318 -30.04 -26.05 -0.62
C SER A 318 -30.10 -24.52 -0.74
N GLU A 319 -28.97 -23.83 -0.71
CA GLU A 319 -28.92 -22.38 -0.53
C GLU A 319 -27.88 -21.69 -1.43
N PHE A 320 -28.19 -20.46 -1.80
CA PHE A 320 -27.29 -19.53 -2.46
C PHE A 320 -27.13 -18.30 -1.56
N ARG A 321 -25.94 -18.14 -0.95
CA ARG A 321 -25.64 -17.05 -0.01
C ARG A 321 -24.71 -16.03 -0.64
N LEU A 322 -24.96 -14.76 -0.35
CA LEU A 322 -24.14 -13.63 -0.77
C LEU A 322 -23.57 -12.93 0.45
N TYR A 323 -22.29 -12.57 0.38
CA TYR A 323 -21.54 -11.86 1.39
C TYR A 323 -20.90 -10.61 0.78
N GLU A 324 -20.79 -9.54 1.55
CA GLU A 324 -20.12 -8.31 1.11
C GLU A 324 -18.59 -8.48 1.02
N SER A 325 -18.04 -9.41 1.81
CA SER A 325 -16.64 -9.81 1.82
C SER A 325 -16.51 -11.33 1.86
N ALA A 326 -15.38 -11.87 1.41
CA ALA A 326 -15.05 -13.28 1.60
C ALA A 326 -15.05 -13.61 3.10
N PRO A 327 -15.83 -14.60 3.57
CA PRO A 327 -15.89 -14.90 5.00
C PRO A 327 -14.56 -15.48 5.49
N TRP A 328 -14.07 -15.02 6.64
CA TRP A 328 -12.73 -15.33 7.15
C TRP A 328 -12.69 -16.38 8.26
N SER A 329 -13.85 -16.68 8.88
CA SER A 329 -13.99 -17.60 10.01
C SER A 329 -15.24 -18.46 9.82
N GLY A 330 -15.26 -19.65 10.43
CA GLY A 330 -16.45 -20.52 10.43
C GLY A 330 -17.72 -19.83 10.93
N GLU A 331 -17.60 -18.84 11.82
CA GLU A 331 -18.71 -18.01 12.29
C GLU A 331 -19.19 -17.02 11.21
N ALA A 332 -18.28 -16.42 10.45
CA ALA A 332 -18.61 -15.49 9.37
C ALA A 332 -19.38 -16.16 8.21
N TRP A 333 -19.40 -17.49 8.16
CA TRP A 333 -20.16 -18.26 7.19
C TRP A 333 -21.60 -18.58 7.63
N ARG A 334 -21.93 -18.44 8.93
CA ARG A 334 -23.28 -18.69 9.47
C ARG A 334 -24.19 -17.49 9.28
#